data_AF-A0A526VFG1-F1
#
_entry.id   AF-A0A526VFG1-F1
#
_cell.length_a   1.000
_cell.length_b   1.000
_cell.length_c   1.000
_cell.angle_alpha   90.00
_cell.angle_beta   90.00
_cell.angle_gamma   90.00
#
_symmetry.space_group_name_H-M   'P 1'
#
loop_
_entity.id
_entity.type
_entity.pdbx_description
1 polymer ?
#
loop_
_entity_poly.entity_id
_entity_poly.type
_entity_poly.pdbx_seq_one_letter_code
_entity_poly.pdbx_strand_id
1 'polypeptide(L)'
;MTFRVLIGSRTLATRCPNREAKIGTLLNRQNRDSSWILWAIDIADKERGSSARFTADWLNTVAGHLLYISDGGWTPANPYETPDGEIDLSPPDAERLQRLIKLVVDEEARLRCLSDIKLEDLHERLLDESGFFSQESARPDYAHWSRRPMWSAEETVALALDKDPRRVKALSLKELRKSPFAKKFRRLLSIVNRAIELGEIPKGIERDNLKGLCSRMDIDFPTTFENELLLSEGSDSLRAKAASRDKPTLDRMILIMAVEHYGYDPYAEENGQALKAIVAALEGAGLKTSMSSVSNNLTDAWKVIKLQPGLKGPLKNPGSPAA
;
A
#
# COMPACT_ATOMS: atom_id res chain seq x y z
N MET A 1 41.82 51.20 10.49
CA MET A 1 41.71 50.57 9.15
C MET A 1 41.15 49.18 9.35
N THR A 2 39.86 49.00 9.10
CA THR A 2 39.10 47.79 9.45
C THR A 2 39.02 46.89 8.22
N PHE A 3 39.68 45.73 8.26
CA PHE A 3 39.60 44.74 7.19
C PHE A 3 38.25 44.04 7.23
N ARG A 4 37.38 44.33 6.26
CA ARG A 4 36.22 43.50 5.93
C ARG A 4 36.71 42.26 5.19
N VAL A 5 36.64 41.11 5.85
CA VAL A 5 36.81 39.81 5.20
C VAL A 5 35.54 39.53 4.39
N LEU A 6 35.62 39.74 3.07
CA LEU A 6 34.65 39.20 2.11
C LEU A 6 34.87 37.69 2.05
N ILE A 7 34.00 36.93 2.72
CA ILE A 7 33.91 35.48 2.53
C ILE A 7 33.45 35.26 1.09
N GLY A 8 34.40 34.88 0.24
CA GLY A 8 34.15 34.48 -1.13
C GLY A 8 33.23 33.26 -1.17
N SER A 9 31.99 33.49 -1.61
CA SER A 9 31.07 32.44 -2.02
C SER A 9 31.77 31.53 -3.02
N ARG A 10 32.05 30.30 -2.59
CA ARG A 10 32.58 29.24 -3.45
C ARG A 10 31.70 29.13 -4.68
N THR A 11 32.36 29.19 -5.84
CA THR A 11 31.85 28.85 -7.16
C THR A 11 31.29 27.42 -7.15
N LEU A 12 29.99 27.31 -6.86
CA LEU A 12 29.21 26.11 -7.16
C LEU A 12 29.08 26.02 -8.68
N ALA A 13 29.99 25.27 -9.30
CA ALA A 13 29.82 24.73 -10.63
C ALA A 13 28.39 24.17 -10.75
N THR A 14 27.58 24.81 -11.59
CA THR A 14 26.25 24.41 -12.09
C THR A 14 25.66 23.14 -11.46
N ARG A 15 25.43 23.13 -10.14
CA ARG A 15 24.68 22.07 -9.49
C ARG A 15 23.29 22.22 -10.06
N CYS A 16 22.76 21.19 -10.73
CA CYS A 16 21.38 21.18 -11.15
C CYS A 16 20.54 21.59 -9.93
N PRO A 17 19.88 22.76 -9.92
CA PRO A 17 19.15 23.25 -8.74
C PRO A 17 18.05 22.27 -8.29
N ASN A 18 17.77 21.27 -9.12
CA ASN A 18 16.81 20.20 -8.90
C ASN A 18 17.36 18.99 -8.10
N ARG A 19 18.68 18.75 -7.99
CA ARG A 19 19.21 17.53 -7.32
C ARG A 19 19.05 17.60 -5.80
N GLU A 20 19.53 18.66 -5.17
CA GLU A 20 19.43 18.84 -3.71
C GLU A 20 17.97 18.92 -3.25
N ALA A 21 17.12 19.62 -4.02
CA ALA A 21 15.69 19.72 -3.74
C ALA A 21 15.02 18.33 -3.70
N LYS A 22 15.33 17.45 -4.66
CA LYS A 22 14.81 16.07 -4.69
C LYS A 22 15.28 15.23 -3.52
N ILE A 23 16.57 15.32 -3.17
CA ILE A 23 17.12 14.62 -2.01
C ILE A 23 16.39 15.07 -0.75
N GLY A 24 16.18 16.37 -0.57
CA GLY A 24 15.40 16.91 0.54
C GLY A 24 13.96 16.39 0.58
N THR A 25 13.27 16.34 -0.57
CA THR A 25 11.90 15.79 -0.64
C THR A 25 11.87 14.30 -0.29
N LEU A 26 12.85 13.51 -0.76
CA LEU A 26 12.96 12.08 -0.47
C LEU A 26 13.23 11.79 1.01
N LEU A 27 14.12 12.57 1.64
CA LEU A 27 14.42 12.43 3.07
C LEU A 27 13.21 12.78 3.94
N ASN A 28 12.52 13.89 3.64
CA ASN A 28 11.33 14.31 4.38
C ASN A 28 10.20 13.28 4.39
N ARG A 29 10.15 12.37 3.42
CA ARG A 29 9.15 11.30 3.39
C ARG A 29 9.47 10.16 4.36
N GLN A 30 10.74 9.80 4.52
CA GLN A 30 11.13 8.73 5.44
C GLN A 30 11.14 9.21 6.89
N ASN A 31 11.49 10.47 7.08
CA ASN A 31 11.47 11.10 8.39
C ASN A 31 11.03 12.56 8.20
N ARG A 32 9.85 12.88 8.75
CA ARG A 32 9.17 14.17 8.59
C ARG A 32 10.05 15.35 9.01
N ASP A 33 11.00 15.09 9.89
CA ASP A 33 11.88 16.09 10.50
C ASP A 33 13.26 16.15 9.82
N SER A 34 13.50 15.38 8.75
CA SER A 34 14.80 15.28 8.10
C SER A 34 15.35 16.63 7.65
N SER A 35 14.50 17.52 7.13
CA SER A 35 14.93 18.87 6.72
C SER A 35 15.41 19.70 7.90
N TRP A 36 14.77 19.58 9.07
CA TRP A 36 15.18 20.28 10.28
C TRP A 36 16.45 19.69 10.87
N ILE A 37 16.55 18.36 10.88
CA ILE A 37 17.75 17.64 11.30
C ILE A 37 18.95 18.03 10.43
N LEU A 38 18.80 18.03 9.10
CA LEU A 38 19.88 18.44 8.18
C LEU A 38 20.28 19.91 8.36
N TRP A 39 19.31 20.80 8.59
CA TRP A 39 19.60 22.20 8.88
C TRP A 39 20.37 22.37 10.20
N ALA A 40 19.95 21.68 11.26
CA ALA A 40 20.64 21.72 12.55
C ALA A 40 22.06 21.11 12.47
N ILE A 41 22.25 20.05 11.68
CA ILE A 41 23.57 19.47 11.35
C ILE A 41 24.45 20.51 10.66
N ASP A 42 23.94 21.23 9.66
CA ASP A 42 24.70 22.25 8.92
C ASP A 42 25.12 23.43 9.83
N ILE A 43 24.29 23.80 10.81
CA ILE A 43 24.65 24.80 11.81
C ILE A 43 25.73 24.26 12.76
N ALA A 44 25.53 23.09 13.36
CA ALA A 44 26.49 22.50 14.29
C ALA A 44 27.86 22.26 13.62
N ASP A 45 27.87 21.87 12.35
CA ASP A 45 29.09 21.73 11.55
C ASP A 45 29.80 23.08 11.32
N LYS A 46 29.07 24.19 11.16
CA LYS A 46 29.65 25.53 11.03
C LYS A 46 30.22 26.04 12.35
N GLU A 47 29.58 25.72 13.46
CA GLU A 47 29.99 26.20 14.79
C GLU A 47 31.12 25.38 15.41
N ARG A 48 31.06 24.05 15.30
CA ARG A 48 31.99 23.13 15.97
C ARG A 48 32.96 22.44 15.00
N GLY A 49 32.71 22.54 13.69
CA GLY A 49 33.47 21.86 12.64
C GLY A 49 32.98 20.43 12.41
N SER A 50 32.99 19.98 11.14
CA SER A 50 32.53 18.62 10.78
C SER A 50 33.37 17.48 11.38
N SER A 51 34.58 17.75 11.87
CA SER A 51 35.41 16.76 12.60
C SER A 51 34.92 16.48 14.01
N ALA A 52 34.08 17.37 14.57
CA ALA A 52 33.45 17.21 15.88
C ALA A 52 32.10 16.49 15.82
N ARG A 53 31.68 16.00 14.65
CA ARG A 53 30.39 15.30 14.50
C ARG A 53 30.28 14.14 15.50
N PHE A 54 29.10 14.03 16.12
CA PHE A 54 28.74 13.02 17.12
C PHE A 54 29.49 13.10 18.46
N THR A 55 30.25 14.16 18.75
CA THR A 55 30.67 14.45 20.13
C THR A 55 29.47 14.96 20.95
N ALA A 56 29.58 14.92 22.28
CA ALA A 56 28.54 15.42 23.18
C ALA A 56 28.23 16.91 22.90
N ASP A 57 29.27 17.74 22.81
CA ASP A 57 29.12 19.18 22.53
C ASP A 57 28.44 19.44 21.18
N TRP A 58 28.76 18.66 20.15
CA TRP A 58 28.13 18.79 18.83
C TRP A 58 26.67 18.35 18.85
N LEU A 59 26.34 17.25 19.54
CA LEU A 59 24.96 16.80 19.70
C LEU A 59 24.11 17.81 20.50
N ASN A 60 24.69 18.42 21.52
CA ASN A 60 24.06 19.51 22.28
C ASN A 60 23.84 20.74 21.41
N THR A 61 24.78 21.11 20.53
CA THR A 61 24.56 22.18 19.54
C THR A 61 23.42 21.82 18.58
N VAL A 62 23.36 20.59 18.06
CA VAL A 62 22.24 20.15 17.19
C VAL A 62 20.90 20.22 17.94
N ALA A 63 20.84 19.74 19.18
CA ALA A 63 19.63 19.82 19.99
C ALA A 63 19.27 21.25 20.40
N GLY A 64 20.23 22.15 20.59
CA GLY A 64 19.98 23.58 20.80
C GLY A 64 19.17 24.21 19.66
N HIS A 65 19.26 23.64 18.46
CA HIS A 65 18.49 24.07 17.29
C HIS A 65 17.23 23.23 17.03
N LEU A 66 16.96 22.19 17.82
CA LEU A 66 15.82 21.30 17.65
C LEU A 66 15.03 21.17 18.96
N LEU A 67 13.78 21.61 18.96
CA LEU A 67 12.80 21.33 20.01
C LEU A 67 12.14 19.98 19.75
N TYR A 68 12.26 19.07 20.72
CA TYR A 68 11.47 17.84 20.74
C TYR A 68 10.03 18.14 21.18
N ILE A 69 9.06 17.85 20.33
CA ILE A 69 7.64 17.94 20.67
C ILE A 69 7.20 16.60 21.24
N SER A 70 6.36 16.63 22.28
CA SER A 70 5.82 15.47 22.98
C SER A 70 5.08 14.45 22.09
N ASP A 71 4.77 14.80 20.85
CA ASP A 71 4.15 13.93 19.84
C ASP A 71 5.17 13.10 19.03
N GLY A 72 6.46 13.20 19.36
CA GLY A 72 7.53 12.39 18.78
C GLY A 72 8.27 13.02 17.60
N GLY A 73 8.06 14.32 17.35
CA GLY A 73 8.74 15.07 16.28
C GLY A 73 9.78 16.07 16.78
N TRP A 74 10.71 16.45 15.91
CA TRP A 74 11.65 17.55 16.11
C TRP A 74 11.28 18.76 15.26
N THR A 75 11.13 19.91 15.90
CA THR A 75 10.90 21.21 15.23
C THR A 75 12.06 22.16 15.48
N PRO A 76 12.31 23.14 14.59
CA PRO A 76 13.37 24.11 14.83
C PRO A 76 13.09 24.89 16.11
N ALA A 77 14.11 25.04 16.96
CA ALA A 77 14.03 25.89 18.13
C ALA A 77 13.81 27.35 17.73
N ASN A 78 12.86 28.03 18.37
CA ASN A 78 12.66 29.45 18.15
C ASN A 78 13.91 30.19 18.68
N PRO A 79 14.67 30.90 17.83
CA PRO A 79 15.91 31.56 18.25
C PRO A 79 15.68 32.69 19.25
N TYR A 80 14.43 33.10 19.48
CA TYR A 80 14.06 34.13 20.47
C TYR A 80 13.60 33.55 21.82
N GLU A 81 13.45 32.22 21.92
CA GLU A 81 12.99 31.55 23.14
C GLU A 81 14.07 30.75 23.84
N THR A 82 15.30 30.70 23.33
CA THR A 82 16.40 30.07 24.06
C THR A 82 16.66 30.90 25.31
N PRO A 83 16.36 30.39 26.52
CA PRO A 83 16.98 30.94 27.72
C PRO A 83 18.48 30.71 27.52
N ASP A 84 19.35 31.59 28.01
CA ASP A 84 20.81 31.44 27.94
C ASP A 84 21.36 30.19 28.68
N GLY A 85 20.52 29.19 28.95
CA GLY A 85 20.87 27.91 29.56
C GLY A 85 21.32 26.90 28.52
N GLU A 86 22.48 26.30 28.75
CA GLU A 86 22.92 25.09 28.06
C GLU A 86 21.82 24.02 28.14
N ILE A 87 21.34 23.57 26.98
CA ILE A 87 20.43 22.43 26.91
C ILE A 87 21.30 21.17 27.05
N ASP A 88 21.40 20.67 28.28
CA ASP A 88 21.97 19.37 28.54
C ASP A 88 20.95 18.29 28.17
N LEU A 89 21.13 17.68 27.00
CA LEU A 89 20.36 16.49 26.63
C LEU A 89 20.57 15.41 27.68
N SER A 90 19.47 14.78 28.11
CA SER A 90 19.59 13.55 28.88
C SER A 90 20.33 12.49 28.04
N PRO A 91 21.16 11.61 28.65
CA PRO A 91 21.85 10.54 27.91
C PRO A 91 20.96 9.71 26.97
N PRO A 92 19.74 9.27 27.37
CA PRO A 92 18.88 8.52 26.47
C PRO A 92 18.34 9.35 25.30
N ASP A 93 18.13 10.67 25.47
CA ASP A 93 17.67 11.54 24.38
C ASP A 93 18.80 11.86 23.41
N ALA A 94 20.02 12.05 23.92
CA ALA A 94 21.22 12.16 23.09
C ALA A 94 21.44 10.91 22.23
N GLU A 95 21.27 9.71 22.80
CA GLU A 95 21.36 8.46 22.03
C GLU A 95 20.25 8.31 20.97
N ARG A 96 19.03 8.77 21.27
CA ARG A 96 17.93 8.77 20.28
C ARG A 96 18.23 9.75 19.14
N LEU A 97 18.64 10.96 19.46
CA LEU A 97 19.00 11.99 18.49
C LEU A 97 20.17 11.52 17.63
N GLN A 98 21.21 10.95 18.23
CA GLN A 98 22.35 10.37 17.52
C GLN A 98 21.92 9.29 16.53
N ARG A 99 21.01 8.37 16.93
CA ARG A 99 20.48 7.33 16.04
C ARG A 99 19.71 7.93 14.86
N LEU A 100 18.87 8.93 15.10
CA LEU A 100 18.12 9.61 14.05
C LEU A 100 19.03 10.36 13.07
N ILE A 101 19.98 11.14 13.59
CA ILE A 101 20.99 11.85 12.79
C ILE A 101 21.75 10.85 11.92
N LYS A 102 22.21 9.74 12.50
CA LYS A 102 22.93 8.72 11.76
C LYS A 102 22.10 8.16 10.59
N LEU A 103 20.84 7.83 10.83
CA LEU A 103 19.94 7.35 9.78
C LEU A 103 19.75 8.39 8.66
N VAL A 104 19.53 9.66 9.00
CA VAL A 104 19.34 10.74 8.02
C VAL A 104 20.63 10.98 7.21
N VAL A 105 21.79 10.99 7.85
CA VAL A 105 23.09 11.18 7.20
C VAL A 105 23.44 10.00 6.28
N ASP A 106 23.22 8.77 6.74
CA ASP A 106 23.48 7.56 5.95
C ASP A 106 22.56 7.52 4.71
N GLU A 107 21.29 7.88 4.86
CA GLU A 107 20.35 7.94 3.75
C GLU A 107 20.66 9.10 2.79
N GLU A 108 21.03 10.28 3.28
CA GLU A 108 21.47 11.39 2.44
C GLU A 108 22.70 10.97 1.62
N ALA A 109 23.69 10.33 2.24
CA ALA A 109 24.87 9.83 1.56
C ALA A 109 24.49 8.81 0.47
N ARG A 110 23.59 7.87 0.79
CA ARG A 110 23.05 6.90 -0.18
C ARG A 110 22.39 7.60 -1.37
N LEU A 111 21.53 8.57 -1.14
CA LEU A 111 20.84 9.34 -2.18
C LEU A 111 21.82 10.16 -3.03
N ARG A 112 22.84 10.75 -2.40
CA ARG A 112 23.91 11.47 -3.11
C ARG A 112 24.78 10.57 -3.99
N CYS A 113 24.89 9.29 -3.68
CA CYS A 113 25.57 8.30 -4.52
C CYS A 113 24.74 7.79 -5.71
N LEU A 114 23.43 8.08 -5.78
CA LEU A 114 22.59 7.65 -6.90
C LEU A 114 22.88 8.45 -8.17
N SER A 115 22.86 7.78 -9.33
CA SER A 115 22.80 8.45 -10.63
C SER A 115 21.57 9.36 -10.73
N ASP A 116 21.66 10.46 -11.49
CA ASP A 116 20.52 11.39 -11.69
C ASP A 116 19.24 10.69 -12.18
N ILE A 117 19.37 9.67 -13.03
CA ILE A 117 18.23 8.89 -13.54
C ILE A 117 17.50 8.15 -12.42
N LYS A 118 18.24 7.39 -11.59
CA LYS A 118 17.67 6.69 -10.43
C LYS A 118 17.07 7.65 -9.41
N LEU A 119 17.70 8.81 -9.20
CA LEU A 119 17.18 9.82 -8.28
C LEU A 119 15.88 10.45 -8.79
N GLU A 120 15.80 10.75 -10.10
CA GLU A 120 14.55 11.20 -10.72
C GLU A 120 13.46 10.13 -10.63
N ASP A 121 13.76 8.85 -10.91
CA ASP A 121 12.78 7.76 -10.81
C ASP A 121 12.24 7.62 -9.37
N LEU A 122 13.10 7.66 -8.35
CA LEU A 122 12.65 7.65 -6.95
C LEU A 122 11.79 8.87 -6.60
N HIS A 123 12.21 10.06 -7.04
CA HIS A 123 11.46 11.28 -6.81
C HIS A 123 10.10 11.26 -7.51
N GLU A 124 10.04 10.78 -8.75
CA GLU A 124 8.81 10.62 -9.52
C GLU A 124 7.85 9.62 -8.85
N ARG A 125 8.34 8.49 -8.34
CA ARG A 125 7.53 7.53 -7.55
C ARG A 125 7.00 8.15 -6.26
N LEU A 126 7.82 8.94 -5.57
CA LEU A 126 7.41 9.65 -4.37
C LEU A 126 6.26 10.64 -4.66
N LEU A 127 6.33 11.37 -5.78
CA LEU A 127 5.25 12.26 -6.20
C LEU A 127 3.96 11.48 -6.48
N ASP A 128 4.07 10.24 -6.96
CA ASP A 128 2.90 9.39 -7.15
C ASP A 128 2.30 8.93 -5.83
N GLU A 129 3.12 8.41 -4.92
CA GLU A 129 2.65 7.88 -3.64
C GLU A 129 2.02 8.96 -2.75
N SER A 130 2.50 10.21 -2.86
CA SER A 130 1.91 11.37 -2.16
C SER A 130 0.73 12.01 -2.91
N GLY A 131 0.47 11.60 -4.15
CA GLY A 131 -0.61 12.12 -4.97
C GLY A 131 -2.00 11.76 -4.43
N PHE A 132 -2.98 12.63 -4.66
CA PHE A 132 -4.37 12.40 -4.24
C PHE A 132 -4.96 11.09 -4.82
N PHE A 133 -4.44 10.62 -5.95
CA PHE A 133 -4.84 9.37 -6.61
C PHE A 133 -4.29 8.10 -5.93
N SER A 134 -3.32 8.22 -5.03
CA SER A 134 -2.78 7.09 -4.26
C SER A 134 -3.51 6.88 -2.94
N GLN A 135 -4.41 7.79 -2.56
CA GLN A 135 -5.24 7.65 -1.36
C GLN A 135 -6.35 6.61 -1.56
N GLU A 136 -6.76 5.91 -0.50
CA GLU A 136 -7.88 4.95 -0.55
C GLU A 136 -9.19 5.60 -1.01
N SER A 137 -9.36 6.89 -0.70
CA SER A 137 -10.49 7.69 -1.17
C SER A 137 -10.51 7.85 -2.70
N ALA A 138 -9.44 7.52 -3.42
CA ALA A 138 -9.38 7.52 -4.88
C ALA A 138 -9.68 6.14 -5.48
N ARG A 139 -10.01 5.14 -4.67
CA ARG A 139 -10.45 3.83 -5.14
C ARG A 139 -11.87 3.92 -5.71
N PRO A 140 -12.18 3.27 -6.85
CA PRO A 140 -13.51 3.31 -7.42
C PRO A 140 -14.55 2.64 -6.52
N ASP A 141 -15.74 3.24 -6.45
CA ASP A 141 -16.95 2.53 -6.03
C ASP A 141 -17.45 1.65 -7.18
N TYR A 142 -16.95 0.41 -7.24
CA TYR A 142 -17.26 -0.51 -8.33
C TYR A 142 -18.74 -0.83 -8.45
N ALA A 143 -19.49 -0.85 -7.35
CA ALA A 143 -20.94 -1.05 -7.37
C ALA A 143 -21.69 0.11 -8.03
N HIS A 144 -21.19 1.34 -7.89
CA HIS A 144 -21.71 2.47 -8.64
C HIS A 144 -21.33 2.41 -10.12
N TRP A 145 -20.06 2.14 -10.41
CA TRP A 145 -19.52 2.20 -11.77
C TRP A 145 -20.00 1.05 -12.66
N SER A 146 -20.27 -0.13 -12.09
CA SER A 146 -20.81 -1.30 -12.79
C SER A 146 -22.23 -1.08 -13.33
N ARG A 147 -23.03 -0.25 -12.65
CA ARG A 147 -24.42 0.07 -13.05
C ARG A 147 -24.49 1.09 -14.18
N ARG A 148 -23.38 1.72 -14.54
CA ARG A 148 -23.36 2.66 -15.67
C ARG A 148 -23.25 1.88 -16.98
N PRO A 149 -24.19 2.06 -17.92
CA PRO A 149 -24.19 1.29 -19.16
C PRO A 149 -23.03 1.68 -20.09
N MET A 150 -22.57 2.93 -20.00
CA MET A 150 -21.50 3.47 -20.81
C MET A 150 -20.58 4.34 -19.95
N TRP A 151 -19.29 4.30 -20.29
CA TRP A 151 -18.28 5.18 -19.72
C TRP A 151 -17.67 6.07 -20.82
N SER A 152 -17.28 7.28 -20.44
CA SER A 152 -16.42 8.13 -21.26
C SER A 152 -15.00 7.57 -21.34
N ALA A 153 -14.19 8.06 -22.29
CA ALA A 153 -12.79 7.67 -22.42
C ALA A 153 -11.98 7.94 -21.13
N GLU A 154 -12.20 9.08 -20.47
CA GLU A 154 -11.53 9.40 -19.20
C GLU A 154 -11.95 8.46 -18.07
N GLU A 155 -13.25 8.19 -17.93
CA GLU A 155 -13.76 7.26 -16.92
C GLU A 155 -13.20 5.86 -17.15
N THR A 156 -13.18 5.42 -18.39
CA THR A 156 -12.62 4.13 -18.78
C THR A 156 -11.16 3.98 -18.39
N VAL A 157 -10.34 5.00 -18.67
CA VAL A 157 -8.91 4.99 -18.32
C VAL A 157 -8.69 5.07 -16.82
N ALA A 158 -9.47 5.87 -16.10
CA ALA A 158 -9.39 5.93 -14.64
C ALA A 158 -9.72 4.57 -14.01
N LEU A 159 -10.80 3.94 -14.45
CA LEU A 159 -11.21 2.61 -13.98
C LEU A 159 -10.20 1.51 -14.33
N ALA A 160 -9.64 1.53 -15.54
CA ALA A 160 -8.57 0.61 -15.95
C ALA A 160 -7.28 0.77 -15.12
N LEU A 161 -7.11 1.91 -14.43
CA LEU A 161 -6.00 2.18 -13.51
C LEU A 161 -6.37 2.01 -12.04
N ASP A 162 -7.52 1.41 -11.73
CA ASP A 162 -8.06 1.23 -10.38
C ASP A 162 -8.23 2.57 -9.65
N LYS A 163 -8.77 3.58 -10.35
CA LYS A 163 -9.02 4.93 -9.83
C LYS A 163 -10.42 5.43 -10.10
N ASP A 164 -11.00 6.11 -9.10
CA ASP A 164 -12.33 6.70 -9.17
C ASP A 164 -12.33 7.86 -10.18
N PRO A 165 -13.07 7.75 -11.30
CA PRO A 165 -13.21 8.83 -12.28
C PRO A 165 -13.77 10.14 -11.74
N ARG A 166 -14.46 10.14 -10.59
CA ARG A 166 -14.92 11.40 -9.97
C ARG A 166 -13.76 12.25 -9.48
N ARG A 167 -12.68 11.60 -9.02
CA ARG A 167 -11.51 12.25 -8.45
C ARG A 167 -10.37 12.37 -9.46
N VAL A 168 -10.12 11.30 -10.22
CA VAL A 168 -9.01 11.22 -11.17
C VAL A 168 -9.50 11.51 -12.59
N LYS A 169 -9.34 12.77 -13.01
CA LYS A 169 -9.65 13.28 -14.37
C LYS A 169 -8.41 13.86 -15.03
N ALA A 170 -8.39 14.00 -16.36
CA ALA A 170 -7.25 14.60 -17.05
C ALA A 170 -6.93 16.01 -16.54
N LEU A 171 -7.96 16.80 -16.22
CA LEU A 171 -7.82 18.15 -15.64
C LEU A 171 -7.16 18.12 -14.26
N SER A 172 -7.57 17.19 -13.38
CA SER A 172 -6.99 17.05 -12.04
C SER A 172 -5.50 16.65 -12.07
N LEU A 173 -5.06 16.02 -13.17
CA LEU A 173 -3.68 15.60 -13.37
C LEU A 173 -2.85 16.63 -14.16
N LYS A 174 -3.40 17.79 -14.54
CA LYS A 174 -2.74 18.75 -15.45
C LYS A 174 -1.41 19.28 -14.90
N GLU A 175 -1.34 19.50 -13.59
CA GLU A 175 -0.15 20.03 -12.90
C GLU A 175 0.90 18.94 -12.62
N LEU A 176 0.46 17.68 -12.56
CA LEU A 176 1.30 16.52 -12.26
C LEU A 176 1.94 15.98 -13.54
N ARG A 177 2.71 16.81 -14.27
CA ARG A 177 3.33 16.40 -15.54
C ARG A 177 4.43 15.36 -15.36
N LYS A 178 5.13 15.41 -14.22
CA LYS A 178 6.27 14.53 -13.90
C LYS A 178 5.84 13.19 -13.30
N SER A 179 4.65 13.12 -12.71
CA SER A 179 4.07 11.89 -12.12
C SER A 179 4.03 10.75 -13.14
N PRO A 180 4.68 9.59 -12.87
CA PRO A 180 4.58 8.38 -13.68
C PRO A 180 3.13 7.94 -13.89
N PHE A 181 2.31 7.98 -12.84
CA PHE A 181 0.88 7.71 -12.90
C PHE A 181 0.18 8.62 -13.92
N ALA A 182 0.40 9.94 -13.84
CA ALA A 182 -0.21 10.88 -14.78
C ALA A 182 0.30 10.71 -16.21
N LYS A 183 1.58 10.35 -16.41
CA LYS A 183 2.12 9.98 -17.73
C LYS A 183 1.40 8.74 -18.28
N LYS A 184 1.23 7.70 -17.45
CA LYS A 184 0.48 6.48 -17.80
C LYS A 184 -0.96 6.81 -18.16
N PHE A 185 -1.66 7.58 -17.33
CA PHE A 185 -3.04 8.02 -17.57
C PHE A 185 -3.19 8.75 -18.91
N ARG A 186 -2.35 9.76 -19.20
CA ARG A 186 -2.43 10.52 -20.46
C ARG A 186 -2.12 9.66 -21.67
N ARG A 187 -1.13 8.76 -21.57
CA ARG A 187 -0.81 7.80 -22.63
C ARG A 187 -2.01 6.92 -22.95
N LEU A 188 -2.62 6.33 -21.93
CA LEU A 188 -3.80 5.49 -22.10
C LEU A 188 -4.99 6.27 -22.68
N LEU A 189 -5.24 7.47 -22.17
CA LEU A 189 -6.30 8.34 -22.70
C LEU A 189 -6.09 8.71 -24.16
N SER A 190 -4.84 9.00 -24.56
CA SER A 190 -4.51 9.26 -25.96
C SER A 190 -4.79 8.04 -26.85
N ILE A 191 -4.46 6.84 -26.38
CA ILE A 191 -4.68 5.60 -27.12
C ILE A 191 -6.18 5.33 -27.26
N VAL A 192 -6.95 5.45 -26.16
CA VAL A 192 -8.42 5.23 -26.18
C VAL A 192 -9.12 6.25 -27.08
N ASN A 193 -8.78 7.53 -26.99
CA ASN A 193 -9.35 8.55 -27.86
C ASN A 193 -9.04 8.27 -29.34
N ARG A 194 -7.82 7.82 -29.66
CA ARG A 194 -7.46 7.49 -31.03
C ARG A 194 -8.27 6.31 -31.58
N ALA A 195 -8.51 5.28 -30.77
CA ALA A 195 -9.35 4.16 -31.17
C ALA A 195 -10.83 4.58 -31.37
N ILE A 196 -11.33 5.52 -30.57
CA ILE A 196 -12.65 6.13 -30.77
C ILE A 196 -12.70 6.94 -32.08
N GLU A 197 -11.67 7.73 -32.39
CA GLU A 197 -11.58 8.49 -33.65
C GLU A 197 -11.57 7.59 -34.89
N LEU A 198 -10.94 6.42 -34.79
CA LEU A 198 -10.88 5.42 -35.87
C LEU A 198 -12.16 4.57 -35.97
N GLY A 199 -13.11 4.73 -35.05
CA GLY A 199 -14.34 3.93 -35.02
C GLY A 199 -14.14 2.48 -34.56
N GLU A 200 -12.97 2.15 -34.00
CA GLU A 200 -12.71 0.82 -33.42
C GLU A 200 -13.48 0.61 -32.11
N ILE A 201 -13.89 1.71 -31.46
CA ILE A 201 -14.66 1.73 -30.21
C ILE A 201 -15.73 2.82 -30.33
N PRO A 202 -16.98 2.57 -29.91
CA PRO A 202 -17.98 3.61 -29.81
C PRO A 202 -17.57 4.71 -28.81
N LYS A 203 -18.13 5.93 -28.98
CA LYS A 203 -17.87 7.07 -28.07
C LYS A 203 -18.28 6.80 -26.62
N GLY A 204 -19.19 5.86 -26.38
CA GLY A 204 -19.51 5.33 -25.06
C GLY A 204 -18.98 3.90 -24.97
N ILE A 205 -18.04 3.67 -24.07
CA ILE A 205 -17.42 2.35 -23.90
C ILE A 205 -18.33 1.54 -23.00
N GLU A 206 -18.92 0.49 -23.57
CA GLU A 206 -19.72 -0.47 -22.80
C GLU A 206 -18.82 -1.25 -21.85
N ARG A 207 -19.40 -1.59 -20.70
CA ARG A 207 -18.76 -2.34 -19.62
C ARG A 207 -18.01 -3.58 -20.13
N ASP A 208 -18.67 -4.38 -20.94
CA ASP A 208 -18.18 -5.68 -21.38
C ASP A 208 -17.05 -5.55 -22.42
N ASN A 209 -16.97 -4.40 -23.10
CA ASN A 209 -15.92 -4.11 -24.08
C ASN A 209 -14.62 -3.60 -23.45
N LEU A 210 -14.64 -3.18 -22.18
CA LEU A 210 -13.45 -2.66 -21.50
C LEU A 210 -12.35 -3.72 -21.36
N LYS A 211 -12.70 -4.96 -20.99
CA LYS A 211 -11.71 -6.03 -20.84
C LYS A 211 -11.03 -6.37 -22.17
N GLY A 212 -11.82 -6.46 -23.25
CA GLY A 212 -11.29 -6.68 -24.60
C GLY A 212 -10.42 -5.51 -25.07
N LEU A 213 -10.75 -4.29 -24.66
CA LEU A 213 -9.94 -3.11 -24.91
C LEU A 213 -8.59 -3.17 -24.20
N CYS A 214 -8.58 -3.41 -22.88
CA CYS A 214 -7.36 -3.51 -22.08
C CYS A 214 -6.45 -4.64 -22.58
N SER A 215 -7.03 -5.80 -22.93
CA SER A 215 -6.28 -6.94 -23.48
C SER A 215 -5.61 -6.61 -24.82
N ARG A 216 -6.31 -5.91 -25.73
CA ARG A 216 -5.73 -5.48 -27.03
C ARG A 216 -4.60 -4.46 -26.87
N MET A 217 -4.65 -3.66 -25.81
CA MET A 217 -3.69 -2.59 -25.55
C MET A 217 -2.52 -3.02 -24.64
N ASP A 218 -2.48 -4.30 -24.26
CA ASP A 218 -1.49 -4.83 -23.31
C ASP A 218 -1.50 -4.05 -21.98
N ILE A 219 -2.70 -3.74 -21.50
CA ILE A 219 -2.92 -3.04 -20.22
C ILE A 219 -3.37 -4.08 -19.22
N ASP A 220 -2.58 -4.28 -18.17
CA ASP A 220 -2.96 -5.09 -17.02
C ASP A 220 -4.25 -4.56 -16.42
N PHE A 221 -5.32 -5.34 -16.56
CA PHE A 221 -6.61 -4.98 -16.03
C PHE A 221 -6.67 -5.35 -14.54
N PRO A 222 -7.09 -4.45 -13.64
CA PRO A 222 -7.09 -4.74 -12.21
C PRO A 222 -7.97 -5.95 -11.92
N THR A 223 -7.41 -7.00 -11.31
CA THR A 223 -8.19 -8.20 -10.93
C THR A 223 -9.28 -7.87 -9.90
N THR A 224 -9.06 -6.83 -9.09
CA THR A 224 -10.06 -6.26 -8.18
C THR A 224 -11.30 -5.80 -8.95
N PHE A 225 -11.12 -5.12 -10.08
CA PHE A 225 -12.21 -4.71 -10.96
C PHE A 225 -12.99 -5.90 -11.48
N GLU A 226 -12.31 -6.93 -11.99
CA GLU A 226 -12.97 -8.13 -12.53
C GLU A 226 -13.80 -8.83 -11.46
N ASN A 227 -13.24 -8.99 -10.26
CA ASN A 227 -13.91 -9.66 -9.15
C ASN A 227 -15.12 -8.90 -8.62
N GLU A 228 -15.11 -7.57 -8.65
CA GLU A 228 -16.19 -6.75 -8.11
C GLU A 228 -17.28 -6.46 -9.15
N LEU A 229 -16.92 -6.37 -10.44
CA LEU A 229 -17.80 -5.94 -11.51
C LEU A 229 -18.47 -7.09 -12.27
N LEU A 230 -17.80 -8.23 -12.42
CA LEU A 230 -18.36 -9.45 -13.04
C LEU A 230 -19.30 -10.23 -12.10
N LEU A 231 -19.51 -9.74 -10.88
CA LEU A 231 -20.57 -10.25 -10.00
C LEU A 231 -21.99 -9.87 -10.45
N SER A 232 -22.12 -9.20 -11.61
CA SER A 232 -23.32 -8.83 -12.35
C SER A 232 -24.59 -9.59 -11.93
N GLU A 233 -25.42 -8.87 -11.15
CA GLU A 233 -26.87 -8.66 -11.32
C GLU A 233 -27.83 -9.86 -11.26
N GLY A 234 -27.35 -11.10 -11.30
CA GLY A 234 -28.14 -12.30 -10.96
C GLY A 234 -28.11 -12.64 -9.48
N SER A 235 -27.35 -11.89 -8.67
CA SER A 235 -27.22 -12.12 -7.22
C SER A 235 -27.75 -10.98 -6.37
N ASP A 236 -28.43 -9.99 -6.94
CA ASP A 236 -29.03 -8.89 -6.18
C ASP A 236 -30.20 -9.32 -5.27
N SER A 237 -30.57 -10.61 -5.25
CA SER A 237 -31.41 -11.17 -4.18
C SER A 237 -30.65 -11.95 -3.10
N LEU A 238 -29.35 -12.26 -3.26
CA LEU A 238 -28.59 -13.07 -2.29
C LEU A 238 -27.20 -12.54 -1.88
N ARG A 239 -26.62 -11.58 -2.61
CA ARG A 239 -25.31 -11.00 -2.26
C ARG A 239 -25.33 -9.53 -1.87
N ALA A 240 -26.52 -8.98 -1.62
CA ALA A 240 -26.67 -7.92 -0.61
C ALA A 240 -26.72 -8.48 0.83
N LYS A 241 -26.46 -9.79 1.02
CA LYS A 241 -26.15 -10.44 2.31
C LYS A 241 -25.07 -11.55 2.20
N ALA A 242 -23.89 -11.22 1.66
CA ALA A 242 -22.60 -11.86 1.96
C ALA A 242 -22.44 -13.41 2.01
N ALA A 243 -23.01 -14.20 1.08
CA ALA A 243 -22.74 -15.66 0.97
C ALA A 243 -22.93 -16.23 -0.47
N SER A 244 -22.39 -17.44 -0.74
CA SER A 244 -22.48 -18.28 -1.99
C SER A 244 -21.52 -17.85 -3.14
N ARG A 245 -20.68 -18.69 -3.77
CA ARG A 245 -20.87 -20.05 -4.34
C ARG A 245 -19.78 -21.09 -4.06
N ASP A 246 -18.60 -20.74 -3.51
CA ASP A 246 -17.52 -21.73 -3.29
C ASP A 246 -17.58 -22.42 -1.93
N LYS A 247 -18.38 -21.86 -1.02
CA LYS A 247 -18.59 -22.42 0.31
C LYS A 247 -18.97 -23.90 0.26
N PRO A 248 -19.91 -24.37 -0.59
CA PRO A 248 -20.24 -25.80 -0.69
C PRO A 248 -19.09 -26.69 -1.18
N THR A 249 -18.16 -26.18 -1.98
CA THR A 249 -16.99 -26.96 -2.47
C THR A 249 -15.91 -27.01 -1.40
N LEU A 250 -15.64 -25.89 -0.74
CA LEU A 250 -14.71 -25.83 0.39
C LEU A 250 -15.20 -26.71 1.54
N ASP A 251 -16.49 -26.63 1.87
CA ASP A 251 -17.16 -27.46 2.87
C ASP A 251 -17.02 -28.96 2.53
N ARG A 252 -17.09 -29.33 1.25
CA ARG A 252 -16.86 -30.73 0.81
C ARG A 252 -15.42 -31.17 1.00
N MET A 253 -14.46 -30.34 0.63
CA MET A 253 -13.04 -30.68 0.79
C MET A 253 -12.67 -30.81 2.26
N ILE A 254 -13.13 -29.88 3.09
CA ILE A 254 -12.91 -29.91 4.54
C ILE A 254 -13.49 -31.20 5.13
N LEU A 255 -14.70 -31.60 4.72
CA LEU A 255 -15.30 -32.85 5.18
C LEU A 255 -14.60 -34.10 4.68
N ILE A 256 -14.19 -34.16 3.41
CA ILE A 256 -13.45 -35.33 2.88
C ILE A 256 -12.11 -35.48 3.61
N MET A 257 -11.39 -34.39 3.85
CA MET A 257 -10.14 -34.43 4.61
C MET A 257 -10.37 -34.88 6.05
N ALA A 258 -11.42 -34.38 6.70
CA ALA A 258 -11.81 -34.81 8.05
C ALA A 258 -12.07 -36.33 8.08
N VAL A 259 -12.78 -36.86 7.08
CA VAL A 259 -13.12 -38.28 6.97
C VAL A 259 -11.89 -39.13 6.71
N GLU A 260 -11.11 -38.81 5.67
CA GLU A 260 -10.01 -39.66 5.21
C GLU A 260 -8.77 -39.61 6.10
N HIS A 261 -8.42 -38.43 6.63
CA HIS A 261 -7.17 -38.25 7.38
C HIS A 261 -7.34 -38.27 8.89
N TYR A 262 -8.53 -37.91 9.38
CA TYR A 262 -8.78 -37.80 10.82
C TYR A 262 -9.82 -38.80 11.32
N GLY A 263 -10.37 -39.63 10.44
CA GLY A 263 -11.36 -40.66 10.80
C GLY A 263 -12.69 -40.08 11.27
N TYR A 264 -13.04 -38.87 10.82
CA TYR A 264 -14.33 -38.26 11.13
C TYR A 264 -15.46 -38.99 10.40
N ASP A 265 -16.53 -39.36 11.10
CA ASP A 265 -17.73 -39.96 10.51
C ASP A 265 -18.93 -39.01 10.66
N PRO A 266 -19.46 -38.44 9.55
CA PRO A 266 -20.59 -37.52 9.60
C PRO A 266 -21.92 -38.18 10.00
N TYR A 267 -21.96 -39.51 10.15
CA TYR A 267 -23.13 -40.27 10.60
C TYR A 267 -23.05 -40.71 12.07
N ALA A 268 -21.87 -40.70 12.68
CA ALA A 268 -21.69 -41.12 14.07
C ALA A 268 -22.19 -40.06 15.05
N GLU A 269 -22.80 -40.51 16.16
CA GLU A 269 -23.21 -39.60 17.24
C GLU A 269 -22.00 -38.99 17.98
N GLU A 270 -20.88 -39.70 18.02
CA GLU A 270 -19.67 -39.29 18.73
C GLU A 270 -18.42 -39.34 17.84
N ASN A 271 -17.79 -38.17 17.61
CA ASN A 271 -16.55 -38.01 16.83
C ASN A 271 -15.36 -37.56 17.71
N GLY A 272 -15.40 -37.89 19.01
CA GLY A 272 -14.54 -37.26 20.03
C GLY A 272 -13.03 -37.40 19.77
N GLN A 273 -12.57 -38.51 19.20
CA GLN A 273 -11.15 -38.72 18.90
C GLN A 273 -10.71 -38.00 17.61
N ALA A 274 -11.54 -38.02 16.55
CA ALA A 274 -11.27 -37.32 15.29
C ALA A 274 -11.19 -35.80 15.49
N LEU A 275 -12.13 -35.24 16.25
CA LEU A 275 -12.15 -33.79 16.55
C LEU A 275 -10.94 -33.35 17.37
N LYS A 276 -10.49 -34.16 18.34
CA LYS A 276 -9.24 -33.90 19.10
C LYS A 276 -8.03 -33.84 18.17
N ALA A 277 -7.94 -34.74 17.21
CA ALA A 277 -6.84 -34.76 16.23
C ALA A 277 -6.86 -33.53 15.31
N ILE A 278 -8.03 -33.12 14.82
CA ILE A 278 -8.17 -31.93 13.96
C ILE A 278 -7.76 -30.66 14.71
N VAL A 279 -8.20 -30.48 15.96
CA VAL A 279 -7.85 -29.31 16.76
C VAL A 279 -6.34 -29.23 17.00
N ALA A 280 -5.72 -30.34 17.38
CA ALA A 280 -4.27 -30.39 17.59
C ALA A 280 -3.49 -30.05 16.30
N ALA A 281 -3.95 -30.52 15.14
CA ALA A 281 -3.35 -30.19 13.85
C ALA A 281 -3.48 -28.70 13.49
N LEU A 282 -4.65 -28.10 13.74
CA LEU A 282 -4.88 -26.67 13.52
C LEU A 282 -4.03 -25.80 14.47
N GLU A 283 -3.92 -26.20 15.74
CA GLU A 283 -3.07 -25.52 16.72
C GLU A 283 -1.59 -25.60 16.33
N GLY A 284 -1.13 -26.76 15.84
CA GLY A 284 0.22 -26.91 15.29
C GLY A 284 0.47 -26.01 14.07
N ALA A 285 -0.56 -25.69 13.30
CA ALA A 285 -0.52 -24.73 12.19
C ALA A 285 -0.68 -23.26 12.64
N GLY A 286 -0.75 -22.99 13.94
CA GLY A 286 -0.91 -21.63 14.50
C GLY A 286 -2.35 -21.13 14.55
N LEU A 287 -3.34 -21.98 14.26
CA LEU A 287 -4.76 -21.66 14.31
C LEU A 287 -5.38 -22.18 15.61
N LYS A 288 -5.48 -21.29 16.61
CA LYS A 288 -6.14 -21.62 17.88
C LYS A 288 -7.65 -21.71 17.68
N THR A 289 -8.21 -22.91 17.84
CA THR A 289 -9.65 -23.17 17.66
C THR A 289 -10.16 -24.13 18.74
N SER A 290 -11.44 -24.04 19.10
CA SER A 290 -12.05 -24.97 20.06
C SER A 290 -12.64 -26.19 19.36
N MET A 291 -12.70 -27.31 20.09
CA MET A 291 -13.34 -28.53 19.60
C MET A 291 -14.81 -28.33 19.20
N SER A 292 -15.54 -27.50 19.94
CA SER A 292 -16.92 -27.14 19.63
C SER A 292 -17.05 -26.35 18.32
N SER A 293 -16.11 -25.44 18.03
CA SER A 293 -16.11 -24.65 16.79
C SER A 293 -15.85 -25.52 15.57
N VAL A 294 -14.89 -26.45 15.66
CA VAL A 294 -14.62 -27.43 14.60
C VAL A 294 -15.83 -28.34 14.37
N SER A 295 -16.42 -28.87 15.44
CA SER A 295 -17.63 -29.71 15.35
C SER A 295 -18.79 -28.99 14.67
N ASN A 296 -19.05 -27.74 15.03
CA ASN A 296 -20.13 -26.95 14.44
C ASN A 296 -19.89 -26.67 12.95
N ASN A 297 -18.67 -26.28 12.57
CA ASN A 297 -18.34 -26.01 11.17
C ASN A 297 -18.47 -27.26 10.28
N LEU A 298 -18.01 -28.43 10.75
CA LEU A 298 -18.14 -29.70 10.03
C LEU A 298 -19.61 -30.13 9.92
N THR A 299 -20.38 -29.95 11.00
CA THR A 299 -21.83 -30.25 11.01
C THR A 299 -22.59 -29.37 10.01
N ASP A 300 -22.25 -28.08 9.94
CA ASP A 300 -22.90 -27.14 9.02
C ASP A 300 -22.50 -27.40 7.57
N ALA A 301 -21.23 -27.68 7.31
CA ALA A 301 -20.75 -28.18 6.02
C ALA A 301 -21.54 -29.44 5.59
N TRP A 302 -21.77 -30.37 6.53
CA TRP A 302 -22.46 -31.62 6.24
C TRP A 302 -23.94 -31.41 5.89
N LYS A 303 -24.64 -30.55 6.63
CA LYS A 303 -26.03 -30.18 6.33
C LYS A 303 -26.17 -29.61 4.92
N VAL A 304 -25.25 -28.73 4.51
CA VAL A 304 -25.25 -28.13 3.17
C VAL A 304 -25.04 -29.18 2.09
N ILE A 305 -24.21 -30.19 2.35
CA ILE A 305 -23.84 -31.22 1.37
C ILE A 305 -24.88 -32.33 1.27
N LYS A 306 -25.46 -32.76 2.40
CA LYS A 306 -26.49 -33.83 2.45
C LYS A 306 -27.73 -33.50 1.61
N LEU A 307 -28.02 -32.21 1.42
CA LEU A 307 -29.14 -31.73 0.63
C LEU A 307 -28.87 -31.74 -0.89
N GLN A 308 -27.63 -31.99 -1.32
CA GLN A 308 -27.31 -32.02 -2.74
C GLN A 308 -27.45 -33.43 -3.33
N PRO A 309 -28.16 -33.60 -4.46
CA PRO A 309 -28.32 -34.90 -5.11
C PRO A 309 -26.98 -35.38 -5.69
N GLY A 310 -26.72 -36.70 -5.63
CA GLY A 310 -25.59 -37.34 -6.33
C GLY A 310 -24.30 -37.54 -5.53
N LEU A 311 -24.34 -37.66 -4.20
CA LEU A 311 -23.18 -37.99 -3.37
C LEU A 311 -22.51 -39.32 -3.81
N LYS A 312 -21.20 -39.28 -4.07
CA LYS A 312 -20.34 -40.44 -4.40
C LYS A 312 -19.16 -40.52 -3.43
N GLY A 313 -18.54 -41.70 -3.35
CA GLY A 313 -17.31 -41.90 -2.56
C GLY A 313 -17.56 -42.02 -1.04
N PRO A 314 -16.58 -41.64 -0.19
CA PRO A 314 -16.61 -41.89 1.26
C PRO A 314 -17.73 -41.18 2.01
N LEU A 315 -18.41 -40.21 1.38
CA LEU A 315 -19.57 -39.50 1.94
C LEU A 315 -20.91 -40.18 1.63
N LYS A 316 -20.92 -41.31 0.91
CA LYS A 316 -22.14 -42.09 0.64
C LYS A 316 -22.36 -43.07 1.79
N ASN A 317 -23.57 -43.03 2.36
CA ASN A 317 -23.99 -43.80 3.53
C ASN A 317 -23.48 -45.27 3.49
N PRO A 318 -22.69 -45.73 4.48
CA PRO A 318 -22.02 -47.04 4.46
C PRO A 318 -22.96 -48.25 4.50
N GLY A 319 -24.26 -48.04 4.78
CA GLY A 319 -25.28 -49.10 4.81
C GLY A 319 -25.85 -49.53 3.45
N SER A 320 -25.33 -49.06 2.32
CA SER A 320 -25.85 -49.42 0.98
C SER A 320 -24.91 -50.44 0.31
N PRO A 321 -25.27 -51.75 0.24
CA PRO A 321 -24.42 -52.76 -0.39
C PRO A 321 -24.18 -52.45 -1.87
N ALA A 322 -22.92 -52.53 -2.32
CA ALA A 322 -22.49 -52.15 -3.67
C ALA A 322 -23.06 -53.10 -4.74
N ALA A 323 -23.66 -52.52 -5.79
CA ALA A 323 -24.11 -53.16 -7.03
C ALA A 323 -23.45 -52.45 -8.23
#